data_AF-A0ABD7BLR1-F1
#
_entry.id   AF-A0ABD7BLR1-F1
#
_cell.length_a   1.000
_cell.length_b   1.000
_cell.length_c   1.000
_cell.angle_alpha   90.00
_cell.angle_beta   90.00
_cell.angle_gamma   90.00
#
_symmetry.space_group_name_H-M   'P 1'
#
loop_
_entity.id
_entity.type
_entity.pdbx_description
1 polymer ?
#
loop_
_entity_poly.entity_id
_entity_poly.type
_entity_poly.pdbx_seq_one_letter_code
_entity_poly.pdbx_strand_id
1 'polypeptide(L)'
;MKYKEYLRSAKRHNHACRVLQAKLEAFDEGDLNSEEFKFLVLSMYYLSGYIIECALKFKIFELKQYDPVLDVNEENCAAVGINYKKRIKTHNFSSLQNLLDSLVGGLNHTSKKGEINKLLNEWNPEVRYSHIDLEYSQIKEFYAHSNQYLRKM
;
A
#
# COMPACT_ATOMS: atom_id res chain seq x y z
N MET A 1 10.76 -12.80 8.05
CA MET A 1 10.03 -11.54 8.27
C MET A 1 8.90 -11.84 9.24
N LYS A 2 8.77 -11.07 10.31
CA LYS A 2 7.65 -11.20 11.27
C LYS A 2 6.46 -10.38 10.78
N TYR A 3 5.22 -10.79 11.07
CA TYR A 3 4.05 -10.09 10.50
C TYR A 3 3.94 -8.62 10.96
N LYS A 4 4.41 -8.28 12.17
CA LYS A 4 4.49 -6.90 12.67
C LYS A 4 5.41 -6.02 11.82
N GLU A 5 6.33 -6.61 11.04
CA GLU A 5 7.19 -5.87 10.12
C GLU A 5 6.41 -5.31 8.92
N TYR A 6 5.26 -5.87 8.55
CA TYR A 6 4.37 -5.26 7.56
C TYR A 6 3.89 -3.89 8.03
N LEU A 7 3.38 -3.77 9.27
CA LEU A 7 2.96 -2.47 9.81
C LEU A 7 4.12 -1.49 9.91
N ARG A 8 5.30 -1.96 10.32
CA ARG A 8 6.52 -1.13 10.34
C ARG A 8 6.89 -0.65 8.93
N SER A 9 6.79 -1.51 7.92
CA SER A 9 7.05 -1.15 6.52
C SER A 9 6.05 -0.11 6.03
N ALA A 10 4.75 -0.30 6.28
CA ALA A 10 3.71 0.66 5.93
C ALA A 10 4.00 2.04 6.56
N LYS A 11 4.40 2.09 7.83
CA LYS A 11 4.80 3.32 8.53
C LYS A 11 6.05 3.97 7.92
N ARG A 12 7.04 3.18 7.48
CA ARG A 12 8.23 3.69 6.77
C ARG A 12 7.88 4.25 5.39
N HIS A 13 7.03 3.57 4.62
CA HIS A 13 6.55 4.07 3.33
C HIS A 13 5.76 5.38 3.51
N ASN A 14 4.88 5.45 4.52
CA ASN A 14 4.15 6.67 4.86
C ASN A 14 5.10 7.84 5.20
N HIS A 15 6.14 7.57 5.99
CA HIS A 15 7.16 8.58 6.30
C HIS A 15 7.88 9.06 5.03
N ALA A 16 8.28 8.15 4.14
CA ALA A 16 8.90 8.49 2.86
C ALA A 16 7.97 9.33 1.97
N CYS A 17 6.69 8.93 1.82
CA CYS A 17 5.70 9.70 1.07
C CYS A 17 5.52 11.11 1.62
N ARG A 18 5.57 11.30 2.95
CA ARG A 18 5.52 12.64 3.56
C ARG A 18 6.71 13.52 3.13
N VAL A 19 7.91 12.95 3.07
CA VAL A 19 9.11 13.67 2.60
C VAL A 19 9.02 13.97 1.10
N LEU A 20 8.56 13.00 0.30
CA LEU A 20 8.33 13.19 -1.14
C LEU A 20 7.30 14.27 -1.41
N GLN A 21 6.18 14.28 -0.69
CA GLN A 21 5.15 15.29 -0.82
C GLN A 21 5.72 16.69 -0.53
N ALA A 22 6.45 16.86 0.57
CA ALA A 22 7.06 18.15 0.91
C ALA A 22 8.04 18.62 -0.18
N LYS A 23 8.80 17.69 -0.78
CA LYS A 23 9.69 18.01 -1.90
C LYS A 23 8.91 18.42 -3.14
N LEU A 24 7.87 17.66 -3.52
CA LEU A 24 7.00 17.96 -4.67
C LEU A 24 6.27 19.31 -4.53
N GLU A 25 5.85 19.67 -3.33
CA GLU A 25 5.19 20.96 -3.03
C GLU A 25 6.16 22.15 -3.07
N ALA A 26 7.47 21.90 -3.08
CA ALA A 26 8.50 22.93 -3.15
C ALA A 26 9.02 23.18 -4.58
N PHE A 27 8.49 22.48 -5.60
CA PHE A 27 8.81 22.74 -7.00
C PHE A 27 8.16 24.04 -7.46
N ASP A 28 8.90 24.84 -8.23
CA ASP A 28 8.36 26.00 -8.93
C ASP A 28 7.49 25.56 -10.12
N GLU A 29 6.55 26.41 -10.56
CA GLU A 29 5.62 26.09 -11.66
C GLU A 29 6.34 25.68 -12.96
N GLY A 30 7.52 26.25 -13.22
CA GLY A 30 8.36 25.92 -14.38
C GLY A 30 8.91 24.49 -14.38
N ASP A 31 8.99 23.85 -13.21
CA ASP A 31 9.67 22.56 -13.02
C ASP A 31 8.69 21.38 -12.89
N LEU A 32 7.37 21.62 -12.91
CA LEU A 32 6.31 20.62 -12.76
C LEU A 32 6.28 19.56 -13.89
N ASN A 33 7.07 19.74 -14.94
CA ASN A 33 7.22 18.79 -16.04
C ASN A 33 8.62 18.17 -16.13
N SER A 34 9.52 18.50 -15.20
CA SER A 34 10.86 17.92 -15.15
C SER A 34 10.81 16.40 -14.92
N GLU A 35 11.81 15.68 -15.41
CA GLU A 35 11.93 14.23 -15.16
C GLU A 35 11.99 13.94 -13.65
N GLU A 36 12.68 14.76 -12.87
CA GLU A 36 12.73 14.62 -11.41
C GLU A 36 11.34 14.71 -10.78
N PHE A 37 10.53 15.70 -11.16
CA PHE A 37 9.16 15.83 -10.67
C PHE A 37 8.36 14.56 -10.98
N LYS A 38 8.37 14.10 -12.23
CA LYS A 38 7.67 12.88 -12.66
C LYS A 38 8.14 11.64 -11.90
N PHE A 39 9.45 11.48 -11.69
CA PHE A 39 10.00 10.37 -10.90
C PHE A 39 9.55 10.42 -9.43
N LEU A 40 9.48 11.60 -8.83
CA LEU A 40 9.02 11.76 -7.45
C LEU A 40 7.52 11.47 -7.33
N VAL A 41 6.70 11.92 -8.28
CA VAL A 41 5.26 11.60 -8.34
C VAL A 41 5.05 10.09 -8.47
N LEU A 42 5.75 9.44 -9.40
CA LEU A 42 5.69 7.99 -9.59
C LEU A 42 6.14 7.23 -8.34
N SER A 43 7.22 7.67 -7.70
CA SER A 43 7.71 7.09 -6.44
C SER A 43 6.68 7.20 -5.32
N MET A 44 6.01 8.35 -5.21
CA MET A 44 4.96 8.57 -4.23
C MET A 44 3.74 7.67 -4.50
N TYR A 45 3.35 7.50 -5.76
CA TYR A 45 2.29 6.57 -6.15
C TYR A 45 2.63 5.12 -5.79
N TYR A 46 3.81 4.67 -6.20
CA TYR A 46 4.35 3.33 -5.92
C TYR A 46 4.32 3.02 -4.42
N LEU A 47 4.91 3.89 -3.60
CA LEU A 47 4.99 3.71 -2.15
C LEU A 47 3.60 3.78 -1.47
N SER A 48 2.70 4.61 -1.98
CA SER A 48 1.35 4.74 -1.42
C SER A 48 0.52 3.46 -1.57
N GLY A 49 0.72 2.67 -2.64
CA GLY A 49 0.10 1.35 -2.73
C GLY A 49 0.72 0.32 -1.78
N TYR A 50 2.05 0.37 -1.54
CA TYR A 50 2.67 -0.48 -0.52
C TYR A 50 2.18 -0.19 0.90
N ILE A 51 1.77 1.04 1.21
CA ILE A 51 1.11 1.36 2.48
C ILE A 51 -0.16 0.51 2.64
N ILE A 52 -1.02 0.47 1.61
CA ILE A 52 -2.26 -0.33 1.60
C ILE A 52 -1.95 -1.82 1.69
N GLU A 53 -1.04 -2.33 0.85
CA GLU A 53 -0.69 -3.75 0.82
C GLU A 53 -0.19 -4.25 2.19
N CYS A 54 0.73 -3.50 2.78
CA CYS A 54 1.33 -3.86 4.06
C CYS A 54 0.31 -3.75 5.19
N ALA A 55 -0.56 -2.75 5.18
CA ALA A 55 -1.66 -2.61 6.12
C ALA A 55 -2.62 -3.82 6.06
N LEU A 56 -3.05 -4.20 4.85
CA LEU A 56 -3.89 -5.38 4.62
C LEU A 56 -3.25 -6.65 5.18
N LYS A 57 -1.99 -6.92 4.80
CA LYS A 57 -1.25 -8.11 5.25
C LYS A 57 -1.09 -8.14 6.76
N PHE A 58 -0.69 -7.02 7.37
CA PHE A 58 -0.60 -6.91 8.83
C PHE A 58 -1.92 -7.28 9.51
N LYS A 59 -3.02 -6.70 9.06
CA LYS A 59 -4.32 -6.90 9.71
C LYS A 59 -4.84 -8.33 9.58
N ILE A 60 -4.63 -8.96 8.42
CA ILE A 60 -4.97 -10.37 8.21
C ILE A 60 -4.24 -11.25 9.23
N PHE A 61 -2.94 -11.05 9.43
CA PHE A 61 -2.17 -11.82 10.40
C PHE A 61 -2.58 -11.53 11.85
N GLU A 62 -2.86 -10.27 12.18
CA GLU A 62 -3.35 -9.88 13.50
C GLU A 62 -4.68 -10.59 13.83
N LEU A 63 -5.65 -10.56 12.92
CA LEU A 63 -6.95 -11.20 13.10
C LEU A 63 -6.88 -12.73 13.15
N LYS A 64 -5.87 -13.32 12.50
CA LYS A 64 -5.55 -14.74 12.59
C LYS A 64 -4.81 -15.12 13.85
N GLN A 65 -4.57 -14.17 14.75
CA GLN A 65 -3.81 -14.36 15.99
C GLN A 65 -2.44 -14.98 15.72
N TYR A 66 -1.81 -14.59 14.61
CA TYR A 66 -0.51 -15.11 14.21
C TYR A 66 0.55 -14.75 15.25
N ASP A 67 1.37 -15.72 15.63
CA ASP A 67 2.39 -15.50 16.65
C ASP A 67 3.39 -14.41 16.21
N PRO A 68 3.55 -13.31 16.98
CA PRO A 68 4.45 -12.22 16.64
C PRO A 68 5.93 -12.60 16.60
N VAL A 69 6.34 -13.72 17.20
CA VAL A 69 7.73 -14.17 17.17
C VAL A 69 8.01 -15.14 16.01
N LEU A 70 7.00 -15.64 15.32
CA LEU A 70 7.19 -16.55 14.19
C LEU A 70 7.47 -15.81 12.88
N ASP A 71 8.32 -16.42 12.06
CA ASP A 71 8.53 -15.95 10.70
C ASP A 71 7.36 -16.29 9.80
N VAL A 72 6.93 -15.31 9.02
CA VAL A 72 5.95 -15.47 7.95
C VAL A 72 6.57 -16.32 6.85
N ASN A 73 6.26 -17.61 6.89
CA ASN A 73 6.63 -18.63 5.90
C ASN A 73 5.45 -19.58 5.66
N GLU A 74 5.59 -20.52 4.74
CA GLU A 74 4.50 -21.43 4.36
C GLU A 74 4.03 -22.32 5.51
N GLU A 75 4.96 -22.89 6.28
CA GLU A 75 4.68 -23.81 7.39
C GLU A 75 3.90 -23.11 8.51
N ASN A 76 4.43 -22.00 9.02
CA ASN A 76 3.80 -21.24 10.09
C ASN A 76 2.46 -20.62 9.65
N CYS A 77 2.32 -20.25 8.37
CA CYS A 77 1.02 -19.79 7.84
C CYS A 77 0.00 -20.93 7.78
N ALA A 78 0.41 -22.13 7.35
CA ALA A 78 -0.46 -23.29 7.29
C ALA A 78 -1.01 -23.68 8.67
N ALA A 79 -0.19 -23.54 9.73
CA ALA A 79 -0.59 -23.79 11.12
C ALA A 79 -1.79 -22.94 11.59
N VAL A 80 -2.02 -21.76 10.99
CA VAL A 80 -3.16 -20.89 11.28
C VAL A 80 -4.20 -20.85 10.14
N GLY A 81 -4.14 -21.82 9.23
CA GLY A 81 -5.08 -21.95 8.11
C GLY A 81 -4.90 -20.91 7.00
N ILE A 82 -3.72 -20.32 6.85
CA ILE A 82 -3.40 -19.37 5.78
C ILE A 82 -2.58 -20.09 4.71
N ASN A 83 -3.10 -20.14 3.48
CA ASN A 83 -2.28 -20.53 2.33
C ASN A 83 -1.38 -19.35 1.91
N TYR A 84 -0.14 -19.32 2.41
CA TYR A 84 0.78 -18.20 2.18
C TYR A 84 0.96 -17.86 0.69
N LYS A 85 1.27 -18.87 -0.14
CA LYS A 85 1.51 -18.68 -1.58
C LYS A 85 0.30 -18.07 -2.32
N LYS A 86 -0.90 -18.55 -2.04
CA LYS A 86 -2.12 -18.13 -2.76
C LYS A 86 -2.76 -16.88 -2.18
N ARG A 87 -2.61 -16.62 -0.88
CA ARG A 87 -3.40 -15.60 -0.18
C ARG A 87 -2.60 -14.43 0.38
N ILE A 88 -1.29 -14.59 0.60
CA ILE A 88 -0.44 -13.54 1.18
C ILE A 88 0.68 -13.09 0.23
N LYS A 89 1.31 -14.03 -0.49
CA LYS A 89 2.38 -13.73 -1.45
C LYS A 89 1.80 -13.22 -2.78
N THR A 90 1.05 -12.12 -2.69
CA THR A 90 0.42 -11.41 -3.81
C THR A 90 0.50 -9.91 -3.58
N HIS A 91 0.42 -9.15 -4.68
CA HIS A 91 0.30 -7.69 -4.71
C HIS A 91 -1.12 -7.23 -5.07
N ASN A 92 -2.04 -8.17 -5.30
CA ASN A 92 -3.41 -7.88 -5.69
C ASN A 92 -4.26 -7.49 -4.47
N PHE A 93 -4.68 -6.23 -4.39
CA PHE A 93 -5.46 -5.71 -3.26
C PHE A 93 -6.80 -6.42 -3.10
N SER A 94 -7.52 -6.71 -4.19
CA SER A 94 -8.81 -7.42 -4.12
C SER A 94 -8.66 -8.81 -3.49
N SER A 95 -7.58 -9.54 -3.79
CA SER A 95 -7.31 -10.85 -3.22
C SER A 95 -7.04 -10.78 -1.72
N LEU A 96 -6.29 -9.77 -1.28
CA LEU A 96 -6.02 -9.51 0.14
C LEU A 96 -7.29 -9.04 0.86
N GLN A 97 -8.06 -8.14 0.26
CA GLN A 97 -9.32 -7.64 0.81
C GLN A 97 -10.35 -8.76 0.96
N ASN A 98 -10.48 -9.64 -0.04
CA ASN A 98 -11.38 -10.79 0.05
C ASN A 98 -11.02 -11.72 1.21
N LEU A 99 -9.73 -11.89 1.51
CA LEU A 99 -9.31 -12.62 2.70
C LEU A 99 -9.65 -11.84 3.97
N LEU A 100 -9.37 -10.54 4.02
CA LEU A 100 -9.69 -9.70 5.17
C LEU A 100 -11.20 -9.69 5.48
N ASP A 101 -12.04 -9.57 4.45
CA ASP A 101 -13.51 -9.56 4.56
C ASP A 101 -14.06 -10.88 5.12
N SER A 102 -13.36 -12.00 4.88
CA SER A 102 -13.71 -13.29 5.48
C SER A 102 -13.39 -13.37 6.99
N LEU A 103 -12.62 -12.42 7.52
CA LEU A 103 -12.22 -12.34 8.93
C LEU A 103 -12.95 -11.22 9.68
N VAL A 104 -13.20 -10.09 9.02
CA VAL A 104 -13.87 -8.94 9.62
C VAL A 104 -14.57 -8.09 8.54
N GLY A 105 -15.77 -7.60 8.87
CA GLY A 105 -16.48 -6.64 8.02
C GLY A 105 -16.07 -5.19 8.28
N GLY A 106 -16.31 -4.31 7.31
CA GLY A 106 -16.22 -2.86 7.48
C GLY A 106 -14.81 -2.24 7.35
N LEU A 107 -13.78 -3.04 7.12
CA LEU A 107 -12.40 -2.57 6.95
C LEU A 107 -11.94 -2.63 5.48
N ASN A 108 -12.56 -1.81 4.63
CA ASN A 108 -12.29 -1.80 3.19
C ASN A 108 -11.20 -0.79 2.81
N HIS A 109 -10.26 -1.21 1.95
CA HIS A 109 -9.21 -0.35 1.38
C HIS A 109 -9.69 0.55 0.22
N THR A 110 -10.89 0.33 -0.32
CA THR A 110 -11.46 1.14 -1.41
C THR A 110 -11.84 2.55 -0.94
N SER A 111 -11.90 3.47 -1.90
CA SER A 111 -12.31 4.86 -1.70
C SER A 111 -13.75 5.10 -2.13
N LYS A 112 -14.37 6.14 -1.59
CA LYS A 112 -15.64 6.67 -2.12
C LYS A 112 -15.45 7.43 -3.44
N LYS A 113 -14.22 7.87 -3.74
CA LYS A 113 -13.88 8.58 -4.98
C LYS A 113 -13.50 7.56 -6.07
N GLY A 114 -14.20 7.60 -7.20
CA GLY A 114 -13.96 6.68 -8.32
C GLY A 114 -12.53 6.76 -8.88
N GLU A 115 -11.96 7.96 -8.95
CA GLU A 115 -10.59 8.19 -9.44
C GLU A 115 -9.53 7.50 -8.57
N ILE A 116 -9.71 7.54 -7.24
CA ILE A 116 -8.81 6.84 -6.31
C ILE A 116 -8.95 5.32 -6.46
N ASN A 117 -10.15 4.82 -6.71
CA ASN A 117 -10.34 3.39 -7.00
C ASN A 117 -9.70 2.98 -8.32
N LYS A 118 -9.69 3.85 -9.34
CA LYS A 118 -8.96 3.60 -10.58
C LYS A 118 -7.47 3.44 -10.30
N LEU A 119 -6.87 4.35 -9.54
CA LEU A 119 -5.46 4.25 -9.10
C LEU A 119 -5.21 2.97 -8.27
N LEU A 120 -6.09 2.61 -7.33
CA LEU A 120 -5.98 1.35 -6.59
C LEU A 120 -5.94 0.12 -7.51
N ASN A 121 -6.77 0.12 -8.55
CA ASN A 121 -6.90 -1.01 -9.48
C ASN A 121 -5.73 -1.09 -10.48
N GLU A 122 -5.18 0.05 -10.88
CA GLU A 122 -4.04 0.14 -11.80
C GLU A 122 -2.70 -0.08 -11.09
N TRP A 123 -2.66 0.11 -9.76
CA TRP A 123 -1.45 -0.04 -8.99
C TRP A 123 -0.89 -1.47 -9.08
N ASN A 124 0.40 -1.55 -9.34
CA ASN A 124 1.19 -2.76 -9.26
C ASN A 124 2.67 -2.40 -9.02
N PRO A 125 3.48 -3.32 -8.49
CA PRO A 125 4.89 -3.05 -8.22
C PRO A 125 5.72 -2.68 -9.46
N GLU A 126 5.35 -3.18 -10.64
CA GLU A 126 6.08 -2.97 -11.89
C GLU A 126 5.94 -1.54 -12.42
N VAL A 127 4.99 -0.76 -11.90
CA VAL A 127 4.80 0.65 -12.25
C VAL A 127 6.05 1.50 -12.04
N ARG A 128 6.95 1.08 -11.15
CA ARG A 128 8.25 1.72 -10.93
C ARG A 128 9.17 1.73 -12.17
N TYR A 129 8.90 0.86 -13.14
CA TYR A 129 9.67 0.72 -14.37
C TYR A 129 8.94 1.28 -15.59
N SER A 130 7.70 1.77 -15.42
CA SER A 130 6.91 2.30 -16.51
C SER A 130 7.14 3.81 -16.69
N HIS A 131 6.97 4.27 -17.93
CA HIS A 131 6.95 5.68 -18.28
C HIS A 131 5.49 6.14 -18.33
N ILE A 132 4.83 6.17 -17.18
CA ILE A 132 3.47 6.67 -17.07
C ILE A 132 3.47 8.11 -16.60
N ASP A 133 2.64 8.94 -17.23
CA ASP A 133 2.42 10.31 -16.77
C ASP A 133 1.29 10.29 -15.74
N LEU A 134 1.61 10.74 -14.52
CA LEU A 134 0.70 10.75 -13.38
C LEU A 134 0.47 12.18 -12.94
N GLU A 135 -0.79 12.53 -12.74
CA GLU A 135 -1.17 13.85 -12.28
C GLU A 135 -0.94 13.95 -10.76
N TYR A 136 -0.11 14.90 -10.34
CA TYR A 136 0.32 14.99 -8.94
C TYR A 136 -0.84 15.19 -7.96
N SER A 137 -1.87 15.97 -8.32
CA SER A 137 -2.99 16.21 -7.42
C SER A 137 -3.75 14.90 -7.12
N GLN A 138 -3.97 14.06 -8.13
CA GLN A 138 -4.51 12.71 -7.97
C GLN A 138 -3.63 11.82 -7.09
N ILE A 139 -2.30 11.84 -7.28
CA ILE A 139 -1.38 11.04 -6.45
C ILE A 139 -1.34 11.53 -5.00
N LYS A 140 -1.44 12.84 -4.77
CA LYS A 140 -1.57 13.42 -3.44
C LYS A 140 -2.84 12.97 -2.74
N GLU A 141 -3.97 12.92 -3.43
CA GLU A 141 -5.20 12.37 -2.88
C GLU A 141 -5.12 10.86 -2.62
N PHE A 142 -4.49 10.10 -3.51
CA PHE A 142 -4.26 8.67 -3.34
C PHE A 142 -3.41 8.39 -2.10
N TYR A 143 -2.32 9.14 -1.91
CA TYR A 143 -1.52 9.07 -0.70
C TYR A 143 -2.33 9.40 0.56
N ALA A 144 -3.14 10.47 0.53
CA ALA A 144 -3.99 10.84 1.65
C ALA A 144 -4.96 9.70 2.01
N HIS A 145 -5.55 9.04 1.01
CA HIS A 145 -6.38 7.86 1.18
C HIS A 145 -5.60 6.69 1.81
N SER A 146 -4.40 6.38 1.29
CA SER A 146 -3.53 5.34 1.85
C SER A 146 -3.16 5.59 3.31
N ASN A 147 -2.85 6.84 3.67
CA ASN A 147 -2.54 7.24 5.04
C ASN A 147 -3.78 7.13 5.95
N GLN A 148 -4.96 7.51 5.47
CA GLN A 148 -6.22 7.32 6.21
C GLN A 148 -6.52 5.85 6.46
N TYR A 149 -6.29 4.97 5.48
CA TYR A 149 -6.45 3.54 5.67
C TYR A 149 -5.45 2.99 6.70
N LEU A 150 -4.18 3.40 6.63
CA LEU A 150 -3.15 3.00 7.60
C LEU A 150 -3.51 3.39 9.05
N ARG A 151 -4.17 4.53 9.27
CA ARG A 151 -4.62 4.96 10.62
C ARG A 151 -5.67 4.05 11.25
N LYS A 152 -6.29 3.16 10.48
CA LYS A 152 -7.26 2.16 10.97
C LYS A 152 -6.58 0.86 11.43
N MET A 153 -5.26 0.75 11.27
CA MET A 153 -4.44 -0.42 11.65
C MET A 153 -3.83 -0.22 13.04
#